data_AF-A0A329WVQ9-F1
#
_entry.id   AF-A0A329WVQ9-F1
#
_cell.length_a   1.000
_cell.length_b   1.000
_cell.length_c   1.000
_cell.angle_alpha   90.00
_cell.angle_beta   90.00
_cell.angle_gamma   90.00
#
_symmetry.space_group_name_H-M   'P 1'
#
loop_
_entity.id
_entity.type
_entity.pdbx_description
1 polymer ?
#
loop_
_entity_poly.entity_id
_entity_poly.type
_entity_poly.pdbx_seq_one_letter_code
_entity_poly.pdbx_strand_id
1 'polypeptide(L)'
;MSFPLLFYSISGSIFFFIFDRLPKFNKLIVKYLSMLMIASFIVSFPISFYVSYKLKNEGYLTCDKISWMSPTTYVKNLSLCE
;
A
#
# COMPACT_ATOMS: atom_id res chain seq x y z
N MET A 1 1.09 0.44 -1.84
CA MET A 1 0.17 -0.06 -2.88
C MET A 1 0.05 0.98 -3.97
N SER A 2 0.78 0.80 -5.07
CA SER A 2 0.84 1.72 -6.23
C SER A 2 0.15 1.14 -7.47
N PHE A 3 -0.64 0.08 -7.28
CA PHE A 3 -1.19 -0.77 -8.34
C PHE A 3 -1.99 0.01 -9.39
N PRO A 4 -2.87 0.98 -9.05
CA PRO A 4 -3.65 1.70 -10.05
C PRO A 4 -2.81 2.56 -11.00
N LEU A 5 -1.79 3.25 -10.48
CA LEU A 5 -0.91 4.11 -11.29
C LEU A 5 -0.03 3.28 -12.22
N LEU A 6 0.56 2.19 -11.71
CA LEU A 6 1.39 1.28 -12.50
C LEU A 6 0.59 0.58 -13.59
N PHE A 7 -0.60 0.09 -13.25
CA PHE A 7 -1.51 -0.54 -14.21
C PHE A 7 -1.93 0.45 -15.30
N TYR A 8 -2.26 1.69 -14.94
CA TYR A 8 -2.55 2.74 -15.90
C TYR A 8 -1.36 3.08 -16.79
N SER A 9 -0.14 3.12 -16.22
CA SER A 9 1.07 3.38 -17.01
C SER A 9 1.33 2.28 -18.03
N ILE A 10 1.20 1.01 -17.65
CA ILE A 10 1.44 -0.14 -18.54
C ILE A 10 0.37 -0.17 -19.65
N SER A 11 -0.90 -0.10 -19.28
CA SER A 11 -2.00 -0.09 -20.26
C SER A 11 -1.96 1.16 -21.16
N GLY A 12 -1.60 2.32 -20.62
CA GLY A 12 -1.40 3.55 -21.37
C GLY A 12 -0.26 3.47 -22.38
N SER A 13 0.86 2.83 -22.02
CA SER A 13 1.96 2.57 -22.95
C SER A 13 1.50 1.67 -24.11
N ILE A 14 0.79 0.57 -23.81
CA ILE A 14 0.24 -0.32 -24.85
C ILE A 14 -0.71 0.44 -25.77
N PHE A 15 -1.61 1.27 -25.21
CA PHE A 15 -2.52 2.10 -25.99
C PHE A 15 -1.77 3.08 -26.91
N PHE A 16 -0.72 3.72 -26.40
CA PHE A 16 0.11 4.62 -27.19
C PHE A 16 0.79 3.88 -28.35
N PHE A 17 1.34 2.68 -28.13
CA PHE A 17 1.94 1.88 -29.21
C PHE A 17 0.95 1.47 -30.30
N ILE A 18 -0.32 1.21 -29.97
CA ILE A 18 -1.33 0.76 -30.95
C ILE A 18 -1.92 1.93 -31.73
N PHE A 19 -2.20 3.05 -31.05
CA PHE A 19 -2.97 4.15 -31.60
C PHE A 19 -2.14 5.42 -31.88
N ASP A 20 -0.83 5.40 -31.56
CA ASP A 20 0.12 6.51 -31.66
C ASP A 20 -0.40 7.83 -31.08
N ARG A 21 -1.22 7.72 -30.04
CA ARG A 21 -1.86 8.86 -29.39
C ARG A 21 -2.07 8.61 -27.91
N LEU A 22 -2.06 9.69 -27.13
CA LEU A 22 -2.34 9.61 -25.71
C LEU A 22 -3.85 9.55 -25.45
N PRO A 23 -4.30 8.89 -24.36
CA PRO A 23 -5.68 8.96 -23.91
C PRO A 23 -6.13 10.41 -23.68
N LYS A 24 -7.35 10.76 -24.12
CA LYS A 24 -7.89 12.14 -24.08
C LYS A 24 -7.79 12.80 -22.70
N PHE A 25 -7.95 12.01 -21.63
CA PHE A 25 -7.93 12.47 -20.24
C PHE A 25 -6.65 12.09 -19.49
N ASN A 26 -5.56 11.74 -20.17
CA ASN A 26 -4.32 11.26 -19.55
C ASN A 26 -3.81 12.15 -18.41
N LYS A 27 -3.72 13.46 -18.66
CA LYS A 27 -3.25 14.44 -17.66
C LYS A 27 -4.12 14.44 -16.38
N LEU A 28 -5.43 14.33 -16.54
CA LEU A 28 -6.38 14.32 -15.43
C LEU A 28 -6.27 13.01 -14.65
N ILE A 29 -6.24 11.87 -15.33
CA ILE A 29 -6.11 10.54 -14.73
C ILE A 29 -4.80 10.43 -13.93
N VAL A 30 -3.66 10.78 -14.54
CA VAL A 30 -2.35 10.74 -13.87
C VAL A 30 -2.32 11.65 -12.64
N LYS A 31 -2.93 12.85 -12.70
CA LYS A 31 -3.02 13.77 -11.56
C LYS A 31 -3.79 13.15 -10.38
N TYR A 32 -4.94 12.53 -10.64
CA TYR A 32 -5.71 11.91 -9.56
C TYR A 32 -5.02 10.65 -9.02
N LEU A 33 -4.47 9.80 -9.88
CA LEU A 33 -3.76 8.58 -9.46
C LEU A 33 -2.50 8.89 -8.64
N SER A 34 -1.75 9.93 -9.03
CA SER A 34 -0.59 10.38 -8.24
C SER A 34 -1.00 10.99 -6.90
N MET A 35 -2.07 11.79 -6.86
CA MET A 35 -2.62 12.31 -5.60
C MET A 35 -3.07 11.18 -4.66
N LEU A 36 -3.76 10.16 -5.18
CA LEU A 36 -4.15 8.98 -4.43
C LEU A 36 -2.93 8.23 -3.89
N MET A 37 -1.90 8.02 -4.70
CA MET A 37 -0.66 7.36 -4.27
C MET A 37 -0.01 8.09 -3.08
N ILE A 38 0.10 9.41 -3.16
CA ILE A 38 0.68 10.23 -2.09
C ILE A 38 -0.20 10.19 -0.83
N ALA A 39 -1.52 10.35 -0.99
CA ALA A 39 -2.46 10.28 0.13
C ALA A 39 -2.40 8.92 0.83
N SER A 40 -2.38 7.82 0.07
CA SER A 40 -2.22 6.47 0.63
C SER A 40 -0.89 6.31 1.37
N PHE A 41 0.22 6.84 0.84
CA PHE A 41 1.51 6.78 1.51
C PHE A 41 1.49 7.52 2.85
N ILE A 42 0.97 8.76 2.87
CA ILE A 42 0.87 9.57 4.09
C ILE A 42 -0.02 8.88 5.14
N VAL A 43 -1.16 8.35 4.73
CA VAL A 43 -2.14 7.73 5.63
C VAL A 43 -1.71 6.33 6.10
N SER A 44 -0.83 5.65 5.37
CA SER A 44 -0.33 4.32 5.76
C SER A 44 0.39 4.33 7.10
N PHE A 45 1.16 5.39 7.38
CA PHE A 45 1.89 5.54 8.63
C PHE A 45 0.96 5.64 9.85
N PRO A 46 0.05 6.63 9.98
CA PRO A 46 -0.82 6.75 11.14
C PRO A 46 -1.76 5.55 11.29
N ILE A 47 -2.24 4.95 10.19
CA ILE A 47 -3.05 3.72 10.27
C ILE A 47 -2.25 2.58 10.91
N SER A 48 -0.98 2.39 10.51
CA SER A 48 -0.13 1.35 11.08
C SER A 48 0.06 1.53 12.60
N PHE A 49 0.31 2.75 13.06
CA PHE A 49 0.39 3.06 14.50
C PHE A 49 -0.93 2.81 15.21
N TYR A 50 -2.05 3.27 14.64
CA TYR A 50 -3.37 3.10 15.24
C TYR A 50 -3.74 1.63 15.41
N VAL A 51 -3.51 0.81 14.38
CA VAL A 51 -3.77 -0.64 14.45
C VAL A 51 -2.90 -1.30 15.51
N SER A 52 -1.60 -0.98 15.55
CA SER A 52 -0.69 -1.51 16.57
C SER A 52 -1.13 -1.14 17.99
N TYR A 53 -1.50 0.12 18.20
CA TYR A 53 -2.00 0.61 19.48
C TYR A 53 -3.27 -0.12 19.90
N LYS A 54 -4.26 -0.23 19.01
CA LYS A 54 -5.53 -0.90 19.28
C LYS A 54 -5.33 -2.37 19.65
N LEU A 55 -4.53 -3.09 18.89
CA LEU A 55 -4.26 -4.52 19.14
C LEU A 55 -3.55 -4.74 20.48
N LYS A 56 -2.56 -3.91 20.83
CA LYS A 56 -1.90 -3.97 22.14
C LYS A 56 -2.86 -3.68 23.28
N ASN A 57 -3.77 -2.72 23.10
CA ASN A 57 -4.79 -2.40 24.09
C ASN A 57 -5.82 -3.53 24.27
N GLU A 58 -6.06 -4.34 23.23
CA GLU A 58 -6.88 -5.56 23.29
C GLU A 58 -6.12 -6.78 23.86
N GLY A 59 -4.87 -6.60 24.31
CA GLY A 59 -4.05 -7.65 24.93
C GLY A 59 -3.27 -8.52 23.95
N TYR A 60 -3.16 -8.13 22.67
CA TYR A 60 -2.29 -8.82 21.72
C TYR A 60 -0.83 -8.48 21.98
N LEU A 61 0.02 -9.50 21.87
CA LEU A 61 1.47 -9.42 21.95
C LEU A 61 2.07 -9.52 20.55
N THR A 62 3.28 -8.98 20.38
CA THR A 62 4.01 -9.06 19.11
C THR A 62 5.11 -10.11 19.20
N CYS A 63 5.21 -10.97 18.19
CA CYS A 63 6.33 -11.90 18.07
C CYS A 63 7.63 -11.18 17.66
N ASP A 64 8.76 -11.79 17.99
CA ASP A 64 10.07 -11.31 17.52
C ASP A 64 10.18 -11.44 16.01
N LYS A 65 10.81 -10.44 15.40
CA LYS A 65 11.00 -10.42 13.96
C LYS A 65 12.30 -11.13 13.60
N ILE A 66 12.19 -12.13 12.72
CA ILE A 66 13.34 -12.83 12.14
C ILE A 66 14.17 -11.89 11.25
N SER A 67 13.51 -10.94 10.57
CA SER A 67 14.15 -9.95 9.71
C SER A 67 13.45 -8.59 9.83
N TRP A 68 14.17 -7.51 9.53
CA TRP A 68 13.58 -6.17 9.49
C TRP A 68 12.49 -6.03 8.43
N MET A 69 12.57 -6.83 7.35
CA MET A 69 11.54 -6.92 6.31
C MET A 69 10.33 -7.78 6.70
N SER A 70 10.42 -8.54 7.81
CA SER A 70 9.31 -9.38 8.25
C SER A 70 8.13 -8.52 8.75
N PRO A 71 6.90 -8.92 8.41
CA PRO A 71 5.71 -8.27 8.94
C PRO A 71 5.64 -8.42 10.46
N THR A 72 4.94 -7.51 11.14
CA THR A 72 4.64 -7.66 12.57
C THR A 72 3.50 -8.66 12.75
N THR A 73 3.77 -9.77 13.42
CA THR A 73 2.75 -10.77 13.78
C THR A 73 2.21 -10.48 15.18
N TYR A 74 0.90 -10.35 15.29
CA TYR A 74 0.20 -10.12 16.57
C TYR A 74 -0.50 -11.41 17.01
N VAL A 75 -0.21 -11.86 18.23
CA VAL A 75 -0.75 -13.11 18.80
C VAL A 75 -1.32 -12.86 20.19
N LYS A 76 -2.27 -13.68 20.63
CA LYS A 76 -2.79 -13.62 22.01
C LYS A 76 -1.92 -14.36 23.02
N ASN A 77 -1.10 -15.30 22.56
CA ASN A 77 -0.19 -16.07 23.38
C ASN A 77 1.13 -16.24 22.63
N LEU A 78 2.26 -16.03 23.32
CA LEU A 78 3.60 -16.13 22.73
C LEU A 78 3.94 -17.55 22.27
N SER A 79 3.26 -18.58 22.78
CA SER A 79 3.42 -19.95 22.29
C SER A 79 2.93 -20.16 20.84
N LEU A 80 2.23 -19.18 20.26
CA LEU A 80 1.78 -19.19 18.87
C LEU A 80 2.77 -18.49 17.93
N CYS A 81 3.86 -17.94 18.46
CA CYS A 81 4.94 -17.44 17.63
C CYS A 81 5.71 -18.63 17.05
N GLU A 82 5.82 -18.68 15.72
CA GLU A 82 6.61 -19.66 14.96
C GLU A 82 8.10 -19.30 14.97
#